data_AF-A0A9E5CHH3-F1
#
_entry.id   AF-A0A9E5CHH3-F1
#
_cell.length_a   1.000
_cell.length_b   1.000
_cell.length_c   1.000
_cell.angle_alpha   90.00
_cell.angle_beta   90.00
_cell.angle_gamma   90.00
#
_symmetry.space_group_name_H-M   'P 1'
#
loop_
_entity.id
_entity.type
_entity.pdbx_description
1 polymer ?
#
loop_
_entity_poly.entity_id
_entity_poly.type
_entity_poly.pdbx_seq_one_letter_code
_entity_poly.pdbx_strand_id
1 'polypeptide(L)' 'ARTIEGLEARIACKVAVIGRVEEALRYVPADRMTPNPDCGFSPGAQNPMDIDEAYLKLSAMSVAADELRRRHG' A
#
# COMPACT_ATOMS: atom_id res chain seq x y z
N ALA A 1 4.81 15.47 9.36
CA ALA A 1 4.16 14.52 8.45
C ALA A 1 4.60 13.12 8.84
N ARG A 2 3.69 12.22 9.23
CA ARG A 2 4.06 10.83 9.52
C ARG A 2 4.04 10.08 8.21
N THR A 3 5.21 9.93 7.59
CA THR A 3 5.41 9.17 6.36
C THR A 3 5.16 7.69 6.61
N ILE A 4 4.78 7.00 5.54
CA ILE A 4 4.29 5.62 5.49
C ILE A 4 5.40 4.61 5.86
N GLU A 5 6.66 5.02 5.80
CA GLU A 5 7.87 4.21 6.07
C GLU A 5 8.04 3.80 7.55
N GLY A 6 7.51 4.54 8.53
CA GLY A 6 7.70 4.24 9.95
C GLY A 6 6.84 3.10 10.52
N LEU A 7 6.09 2.40 9.67
CA LEU A 7 5.03 1.45 10.05
C LEU A 7 5.10 0.17 9.21
N GLU A 8 6.30 -0.36 9.00
CA GLU A 8 6.59 -1.50 8.12
C GLU A 8 5.68 -2.72 8.36
N ALA A 9 5.34 -3.00 9.62
CA ALA A 9 4.45 -4.10 9.98
C ALA A 9 2.97 -3.88 9.63
N ARG A 10 2.51 -2.64 9.44
CA ARG A 10 1.07 -2.33 9.27
C ARG A 10 0.60 -2.36 7.83
N ILE A 11 1.47 -2.24 6.82
CA ILE A 11 1.08 -2.22 5.39
C ILE A 11 0.99 -3.62 4.78
N ALA A 12 1.64 -4.62 5.37
CA ALA A 12 1.44 -6.03 5.02
C ALA A 12 0.01 -6.54 5.29
N CYS A 13 -0.89 -5.70 5.83
CA CYS A 13 -2.29 -6.04 6.04
C CYS A 13 -3.20 -5.30 5.05
N LYS A 14 -3.99 -6.07 4.29
CA LYS A 14 -5.02 -5.57 3.36
C LYS A 14 -5.93 -4.49 3.98
N VAL A 15 -6.37 -4.69 5.23
CA VAL A 15 -7.30 -3.77 5.92
C VAL A 15 -6.67 -2.38 6.07
N ALA A 16 -5.36 -2.31 6.33
CA ALA A 16 -4.66 -1.05 6.43
C ALA A 16 -4.53 -0.34 5.08
N VAL A 17 -4.36 -1.10 3.98
CA VAL A 17 -4.34 -0.54 2.62
C VAL A 17 -5.70 0.03 2.26
N ILE A 18 -6.79 -0.71 2.48
CA ILE A 18 -8.17 -0.25 2.22
C ILE A 18 -8.45 1.04 2.98
N GLY A 19 -8.19 1.08 4.29
CA GLY A 19 -8.46 2.27 5.10
C GLY A 19 -7.68 3.51 4.64
N ARG A 20 -6.44 3.33 4.15
CA ARG A 20 -5.67 4.43 3.58
C ARG A 20 -6.21 4.92 2.25
N VAL A 21 -6.64 4.01 1.38
CA VAL A 21 -7.26 4.40 0.10
C VAL A 21 -8.59 5.11 0.36
N GLU A 22 -9.44 4.59 1.24
CA GLU A 22 -10.71 5.24 1.60
C GLU A 22 -10.52 6.64 2.20
N GLU A 23 -9.43 6.86 2.95
CA GLU A 23 -9.04 8.20 3.38
C GLU A 23 -8.64 9.11 2.21
N ALA A 24 -7.82 8.61 1.29
CA ALA A 24 -7.38 9.37 0.12
C ALA A 24 -8.53 9.69 -0.85
N LEU A 25 -9.53 8.82 -0.96
CA LEU A 25 -10.71 9.01 -1.80
C LEU A 25 -11.58 10.21 -1.40
N ARG A 26 -11.40 10.75 -0.18
CA ARG A 26 -12.03 12.02 0.24
C ARG A 26 -11.47 13.23 -0.51
N TYR A 27 -10.31 13.09 -1.12
CA TYR A 27 -9.56 14.17 -1.77
C TYR A 27 -9.32 13.91 -3.26
N VAL A 28 -9.22 12.65 -3.68
CA VAL A 28 -8.93 12.24 -5.06
C VAL A 28 -10.01 11.28 -5.55
N PRO A 29 -10.64 11.54 -6.72
CA PRO A 29 -11.60 10.62 -7.33
C PRO A 29 -11.02 9.21 -7.57
N ALA A 30 -11.86 8.18 -7.45
CA ALA A 30 -11.45 6.78 -7.56
C ALA A 30 -10.86 6.44 -8.95
N ASP A 31 -11.39 7.04 -10.02
CA ASP A 31 -10.91 6.88 -11.40
C ASP A 31 -9.51 7.49 -11.65
N ARG A 32 -8.99 8.25 -10.68
CA ARG A 32 -7.64 8.84 -10.71
C ARG A 32 -6.71 8.27 -9.65
N MET A 33 -7.12 7.22 -8.93
CA MET A 33 -6.36 6.64 -7.84
C MET A 33 -5.69 5.32 -8.26
N THR A 34 -4.38 5.22 -8.05
CA THR A 34 -3.64 3.94 -8.17
C THR A 34 -2.81 3.74 -6.89
N PRO A 35 -3.14 2.74 -6.05
CA PRO A 35 -2.34 2.45 -4.86
C PRO A 35 -1.00 1.81 -5.27
N ASN A 36 0.11 2.41 -4.83
CA ASN A 36 1.47 1.86 -4.98
C ASN A 36 2.23 2.00 -3.65
N PRO A 37 3.34 1.26 -3.46
CA PRO A 37 4.27 1.55 -2.37
C PRO A 37 5.05 2.85 -2.65
N ASP A 38 5.31 3.63 -1.59
CA ASP A 38 6.00 4.92 -1.66
C ASP A 38 7.39 4.84 -2.32
N CYS A 39 8.12 3.74 -2.10
CA CYS A 39 9.45 3.50 -2.65
C CYS A 39 9.53 2.07 -3.23
N GLY A 40 10.54 1.84 -4.07
CA GLY A 40 10.83 0.52 -4.61
C GLY A 40 11.44 -0.41 -3.56
N PHE A 41 11.29 -1.73 -3.77
CA PHE A 41 11.83 -2.78 -2.91
C PHE A 41 13.31 -3.12 -3.19
N SER A 42 14.02 -2.29 -3.96
CA SER A 42 15.44 -2.53 -4.26
C SER A 42 16.25 -2.42 -2.96
N PRO A 43 16.94 -3.49 -2.53
CA PRO A 43 17.73 -3.44 -1.31
C PRO A 43 18.94 -2.51 -1.50
N GLY A 44 19.29 -1.78 -0.45
CA GLY A 44 20.47 -0.90 -0.42
C GLY A 44 21.08 -0.87 0.97
N ALA A 45 22.28 -0.29 1.09
CA ALA A 45 23.00 -0.22 2.38
C ALA A 45 22.21 0.47 3.50
N GLN A 46 21.28 1.37 3.14
CA GLN A 46 20.42 2.13 4.05
C GLN A 46 18.99 1.59 4.13
N ASN A 47 18.65 0.58 3.32
CA ASN A 47 17.33 -0.04 3.27
C ASN A 47 17.49 -1.55 3.04
N PRO A 48 17.83 -2.33 4.08
CA PRO A 48 17.84 -3.77 3.99
C PRO A 48 16.40 -4.25 3.77
N MET A 49 16.06 -4.61 2.55
CA MET A 49 14.73 -5.11 2.20
C MET A 49 14.76 -6.62 2.03
N ASP A 50 13.92 -7.32 2.80
CA ASP A 50 13.69 -8.75 2.63
C ASP A 50 12.68 -9.03 1.51
N ILE A 51 12.93 -10.09 0.72
CA ILE A 51 12.08 -10.42 -0.43
C ILE A 51 10.71 -10.94 -0.02
N ASP A 52 10.62 -11.68 1.08
CA ASP A 52 9.34 -12.20 1.58
C ASP A 52 8.50 -11.04 2.12
N GLU A 53 9.12 -10.08 2.79
CA GLU A 53 8.45 -8.86 3.22
C GLU A 53 7.90 -8.04 2.03
N ALA A 54 8.70 -7.87 0.97
CA ALA A 54 8.26 -7.21 -0.25
C ALA A 54 7.06 -7.94 -0.88
N TYR A 55 7.14 -9.28 -0.96
CA TYR A 55 6.06 -10.12 -1.49
C TYR A 55 4.77 -9.97 -0.68
N LEU A 56 4.84 -9.99 0.65
CA LEU A 56 3.67 -9.87 1.52
C LEU A 56 3.02 -8.48 1.41
N LYS A 57 3.82 -7.41 1.38
CA LYS A 57 3.34 -6.04 1.17
C LYS A 57 2.60 -5.91 -0.17
N LEU A 58 3.22 -6.37 -1.26
CA LEU A 58 2.60 -6.35 -2.59
C LEU A 58 1.32 -7.19 -2.66
N SER A 59 1.33 -8.39 -2.10
CA SER A 59 0.17 -9.28 -2.08
C SER A 59 -1.01 -8.64 -1.34
N ALA A 60 -0.76 -8.04 -0.17
CA ALA A 60 -1.78 -7.32 0.58
C ALA A 60 -2.39 -6.15 -0.21
N MET A 61 -1.55 -5.42 -0.95
CA MET A 61 -1.99 -4.32 -1.81
C MET A 61 -2.83 -4.80 -2.99
N SER A 62 -2.45 -5.90 -3.64
CA SER A 62 -3.22 -6.50 -4.75
C SER A 62 -4.62 -6.91 -4.29
N VAL A 63 -4.74 -7.63 -3.17
CA VAL A 63 -6.05 -8.05 -2.65
C VAL A 63 -6.89 -6.85 -2.20
N ALA A 64 -6.28 -5.80 -1.63
CA ALA A 64 -6.98 -4.57 -1.29
C ALA A 64 -7.52 -3.87 -2.55
N ALA A 65 -6.71 -3.79 -3.60
CA ALA A 65 -7.09 -3.15 -4.84
C ALA A 65 -8.28 -3.87 -5.53
N ASP A 66 -8.33 -5.21 -5.49
CA ASP A 66 -9.49 -5.97 -5.99
C ASP A 66 -10.77 -5.62 -5.24
N GLU A 67 -10.71 -5.57 -3.92
CA GLU A 67 -11.86 -5.19 -3.09
C GLU A 67 -12.30 -3.75 -3.35
N LEU A 68 -11.36 -2.81 -3.44
CA LEU A 68 -11.65 -1.40 -3.73
C LEU A 68 -12.28 -1.22 -5.12
N ARG A 69 -11.82 -1.98 -6.13
CA ARG A 69 -12.44 -2.01 -7.45
C ARG A 69 -13.89 -2.49 -7.38
N ARG A 70 -14.21 -3.50 -6.58
CA ARG A 70 -15.60 -3.95 -6.39
C ARG A 70 -16.49 -2.92 -5.69
N ARG A 71 -15.92 -2.04 -4.87
CA ARG A 71 -16.65 -1.01 -4.10
C ARG A 71 -16.88 0.29 -4.88
N HIS A 72 -15.95 0.64 -5.77
CA HIS A 72 -15.88 1.98 -6.37
C HIS A 72 -15.73 2.00 -7.90
N GLY A 73 -15.51 0.85 -8.54
CA GLY A 73 -15.47 0.71 -10.00
C GLY A 73 -16.81 0.27 -10.56
#